data_AF-A0A6P7GM08-F1
#
_entry.id   AF-A0A6P7GM08-F1
#
_cell.length_a   1.000
_cell.length_b   1.000
_cell.length_c   1.000
_cell.angle_alpha   90.00
_cell.angle_beta   90.00
_cell.angle_gamma   90.00
#
_symmetry.space_group_name_H-M   'P 1'
#
loop_
_entity.id
_entity.type
_entity.pdbx_description
1 polymer ?
#
loop_
_entity_poly.entity_id
_entity_poly.type
_entity_poly.pdbx_seq_one_letter_code
_entity_poly.pdbx_strand_id
1 'polypeptide(L)'
;NSSLDISRFDRNFIYRTLGIPKSFIEDKSKLYSYSSTLVNQDIERFKLSAQIEDATCKKIKLEMNVYDIICLAVLVFYNILVILATFKGKSYEKKNGLKCIISKLSLVHTWKLRSKVPDTRDFKNLRNMNGSRVLAMLFIIFIHLAIAYNTSFISKPEVYEHVYRTILDNGLGCLPVLIVSYFFLVSSWLLTTQVYNIHEKGQLSFKNIGILIINRYFRLNFLIIVILIISETSWSTVITGPANFYPIIANQKACTENWFPSIFLFTNFYRLVDIVSNSWIIKP
;
A
#
# COMPACT_ATOMS: atom_id res chain seq x y z
N ASN A 1 -30.11 -22.19 11.02
CA ASN A 1 -28.71 -21.80 11.27
C ASN A 1 -28.34 -20.66 10.37
N SER A 2 -28.52 -19.45 10.90
CA SER A 2 -28.25 -18.18 10.23
C SER A 2 -26.80 -18.10 9.80
N SER A 3 -26.61 -17.69 8.55
CA SER A 3 -25.38 -17.09 8.02
C SER A 3 -24.66 -16.27 9.10
N LEU A 4 -23.50 -16.74 9.53
CA LEU A 4 -22.52 -15.90 10.21
C LEU A 4 -22.20 -14.76 9.23
N ASP A 5 -22.80 -13.61 9.49
CA ASP A 5 -22.50 -12.37 8.80
C ASP A 5 -21.11 -11.92 9.30
N ILE A 6 -20.07 -12.47 8.68
CA ILE A 6 -18.64 -12.21 8.96
C ILE A 6 -18.32 -10.69 8.87
N SER A 7 -19.23 -9.89 8.32
CA SER A 7 -19.10 -8.43 8.21
C SER A 7 -19.43 -7.65 9.49
N ARG A 8 -20.11 -8.26 10.48
CA ARG A 8 -20.38 -7.60 11.76
C ARG A 8 -19.27 -7.91 12.76
N PHE A 9 -18.46 -6.89 13.06
CA PHE A 9 -17.60 -6.91 14.24
C PHE A 9 -18.41 -7.29 15.48
N ASP A 10 -17.95 -8.31 16.20
CA ASP A 10 -18.58 -8.71 17.46
C ASP A 10 -18.46 -7.56 18.46
N ARG A 11 -19.61 -6.98 18.82
CA ARG A 11 -19.69 -5.81 19.69
C ARG A 11 -19.38 -6.12 21.15
N ASN A 12 -19.23 -7.41 21.48
CA ASN A 12 -18.83 -7.85 22.82
C ASN A 12 -17.33 -7.67 23.07
N PHE A 13 -16.54 -7.51 22.01
CA PHE A 13 -15.09 -7.35 22.08
C PHE A 13 -14.67 -5.92 21.75
N ILE A 14 -13.82 -5.35 22.60
CA ILE A 14 -13.24 -4.03 22.38
C ILE A 14 -11.72 -4.17 22.44
N TYR A 15 -11.06 -3.88 21.32
CA TYR A 15 -9.60 -3.87 21.24
C TYR A 15 -9.08 -2.48 21.60
N ARG A 16 -8.19 -2.40 22.61
CA ARG A 16 -7.58 -1.15 23.07
C ARG A 16 -6.09 -1.30 23.31
N THR A 17 -5.38 -0.19 23.14
CA THR A 17 -3.97 -0.06 23.52
C THR A 17 -3.87 0.69 24.84
N LEU A 18 -3.19 0.09 25.81
CA LEU A 18 -2.99 0.68 27.14
C LEU A 18 -1.49 0.87 27.42
N GLY A 19 -1.14 2.02 27.99
CA GLY A 19 0.20 2.27 28.52
C GLY A 19 0.29 1.74 29.95
N ILE A 20 1.00 0.63 30.16
CA ILE A 20 1.08 -0.04 31.46
C ILE A 20 2.53 0.03 31.99
N PRO A 21 2.75 0.35 33.28
CA PRO A 21 4.09 0.35 33.86
C PRO A 21 4.71 -1.06 33.82
N LYS A 22 6.02 -1.13 33.58
CA LYS A 22 6.74 -2.40 33.40
C LYS A 22 6.60 -3.36 34.58
N SER A 23 6.48 -2.84 35.81
CA SER A 23 6.31 -3.63 37.04
C SER A 23 5.04 -4.51 37.05
N PHE A 24 4.01 -4.13 36.30
CA PHE A 24 2.76 -4.89 36.20
C PHE A 24 2.79 -5.95 35.08
N ILE A 25 3.80 -5.94 34.20
CA ILE A 25 3.89 -6.86 33.06
C ILE A 25 4.39 -8.24 33.48
N GLU A 26 5.19 -8.31 34.56
CA GLU A 26 5.80 -9.56 35.04
C GLU A 26 4.78 -10.54 35.63
N ASP A 27 3.69 -10.03 36.21
CA ASP A 27 2.63 -10.81 36.83
C ASP A 27 1.31 -10.62 36.08
N LYS A 28 0.85 -11.69 35.41
CA LYS A 28 -0.41 -11.69 34.65
C LYS A 28 -1.61 -11.31 35.53
N SER A 29 -1.68 -11.75 36.78
CA SER A 29 -2.84 -11.41 37.63
C SER A 29 -2.92 -9.91 37.89
N LYS A 30 -1.76 -9.29 38.15
CA LYS A 30 -1.66 -7.84 38.37
C LYS A 30 -1.92 -7.06 37.08
N LEU A 31 -1.42 -7.54 35.95
CA LEU A 31 -1.67 -6.96 34.63
C LEU A 31 -3.17 -6.86 34.35
N TYR A 32 -3.89 -7.98 34.49
CA TYR A 32 -5.31 -8.06 34.17
C TYR A 32 -6.16 -7.24 35.15
N SER A 33 -5.86 -7.30 36.45
CA SER A 33 -6.56 -6.50 37.45
C SER A 33 -6.36 -5.01 37.21
N TYR A 34 -5.12 -4.54 37.05
CA TYR A 34 -4.81 -3.13 36.84
C TYR A 34 -5.41 -2.60 35.53
N SER A 35 -5.27 -3.37 34.45
CA SER A 35 -5.84 -3.01 33.14
C SER A 35 -7.37 -2.95 33.19
N SER A 36 -8.03 -3.90 33.86
CA SER A 36 -9.48 -3.89 34.04
C SER A 36 -9.93 -2.67 34.84
N THR A 37 -9.20 -2.29 35.90
CA THR A 37 -9.51 -1.07 36.67
C THR A 37 -9.40 0.18 35.79
N LEU A 38 -8.32 0.33 35.02
CA LEU A 38 -8.14 1.47 34.12
C LEU A 38 -9.27 1.57 33.08
N VAL A 39 -9.60 0.45 32.41
CA VAL A 39 -10.67 0.45 31.40
C VAL A 39 -12.02 0.74 32.04
N ASN A 40 -12.32 0.18 33.21
CA ASN A 40 -13.58 0.42 33.91
C ASN A 40 -13.73 1.88 34.37
N GLN A 41 -12.64 2.54 34.78
CA GLN A 41 -12.66 3.98 35.07
C GLN A 41 -12.98 4.80 33.82
N ASP A 42 -12.41 4.46 32.66
CA ASP A 42 -12.66 5.18 31.40
C ASP A 42 -14.10 5.03 30.91
N ILE A 43 -14.75 3.88 31.15
CA ILE A 43 -16.10 3.58 30.66
C ILE A 43 -17.20 3.73 31.71
N GLU A 44 -16.85 4.11 32.94
CA GLU A 44 -17.79 4.26 34.06
C GLU A 44 -18.99 5.15 33.67
N ARG A 45 -18.74 6.20 32.88
CA ARG A 45 -19.75 7.12 32.35
C ARG A 45 -20.85 6.44 31.53
N PHE A 46 -20.56 5.28 30.95
CA PHE A 46 -21.51 4.51 30.12
C PHE A 46 -22.26 3.45 30.92
N LYS A 47 -22.00 3.30 32.23
CA LYS A 47 -22.56 2.23 33.08
C LYS A 47 -22.26 0.83 32.54
N LEU A 48 -21.08 0.66 31.93
CA LEU A 48 -20.59 -0.60 31.40
C LEU A 48 -19.46 -1.13 32.29
N SER A 49 -19.30 -2.45 32.34
CA SER A 49 -18.15 -3.11 32.95
C SER A 49 -17.44 -3.94 31.89
N ALA A 50 -16.12 -3.80 31.81
CA ALA A 50 -15.26 -4.59 30.94
C ALA A 50 -14.30 -5.44 31.77
N GLN A 51 -14.05 -6.65 31.28
CA GLN A 51 -13.01 -7.54 31.76
C GLN A 51 -12.01 -7.78 30.64
N ILE A 52 -10.72 -7.83 31.00
CA ILE A 52 -9.68 -8.19 30.04
C ILE A 52 -9.70 -9.69 29.82
N GLU A 53 -9.95 -10.11 28.57
CA GLU A 53 -9.91 -11.51 28.16
C GLU A 53 -8.52 -11.94 27.70
N ASP A 54 -7.85 -11.09 26.91
CA ASP A 54 -6.47 -11.33 26.46
C ASP A 54 -5.65 -10.03 26.52
N ALA A 55 -4.36 -10.19 26.82
CA ALA A 55 -3.39 -9.11 26.89
C ALA A 55 -2.10 -9.53 26.18
N THR A 56 -1.84 -8.92 25.02
CA THR A 56 -0.61 -9.15 24.27
C THR A 56 0.43 -8.08 24.59
N CYS A 57 1.41 -8.44 25.43
CA CYS A 57 2.59 -7.62 25.72
C CYS A 57 3.83 -8.21 25.03
N LYS A 58 3.89 -8.15 23.69
CA LYS A 58 5.06 -8.65 22.96
C LYS A 58 6.10 -7.55 22.81
N LYS A 59 7.31 -7.80 23.34
CA LYS A 59 8.51 -7.08 22.90
C LYS A 59 8.83 -7.61 21.51
N ILE A 60 8.58 -6.80 20.49
CA ILE A 60 8.80 -7.18 19.09
C ILE A 60 10.30 -7.45 18.94
N LYS A 61 10.67 -8.72 18.84
CA LYS A 61 12.03 -9.15 18.53
C LYS A 61 12.09 -9.36 17.03
N LEU A 62 13.05 -8.71 16.39
CA LEU A 62 13.31 -8.92 14.98
C LEU A 62 14.02 -10.28 14.82
N GLU A 63 13.26 -11.30 14.47
CA GLU A 63 13.81 -12.58 14.06
C GLU A 63 14.01 -12.55 12.54
N MET A 64 15.24 -12.26 12.12
CA MET A 64 15.57 -12.20 10.69
C MET A 64 15.60 -13.62 10.12
N ASN A 65 14.77 -13.86 9.12
CA ASN A 65 14.76 -15.11 8.37
C ASN A 65 15.75 -15.06 7.20
N VAL A 66 16.06 -16.21 6.60
CA VAL A 66 16.93 -16.31 5.41
C VAL A 66 16.40 -15.44 4.26
N TYR A 67 15.08 -15.38 4.11
CA TYR A 67 14.41 -14.50 3.14
C TYR A 67 14.78 -13.02 3.33
N ASP A 68 14.77 -12.53 4.57
CA ASP A 68 15.11 -11.15 4.89
C ASP A 68 16.57 -10.84 4.56
N ILE A 69 17.47 -11.79 4.79
CA ILE A 69 18.90 -11.65 4.45
C ILE A 69 19.07 -11.56 2.93
N ILE A 70 18.35 -12.38 2.15
CA ILE A 70 18.38 -12.34 0.68
C ILE A 70 17.85 -11.00 0.18
N CYS A 71 16.69 -10.55 0.69
CA CYS A 71 16.12 -9.24 0.35
C CYS A 71 17.08 -8.10 0.70
N LEU A 72 17.75 -8.16 1.85
CA LEU A 72 18.77 -7.18 2.25
C LEU A 72 19.93 -7.17 1.25
N ALA A 73 20.46 -8.34 0.92
CA ALA A 73 21.60 -8.47 0.02
C ALA A 73 21.27 -7.91 -1.36
N VAL A 74 20.08 -8.21 -1.90
CA VAL A 74 19.60 -7.67 -3.18
C VAL A 74 19.45 -6.16 -3.13
N LEU A 75 18.87 -5.62 -2.06
CA LEU A 75 18.66 -4.19 -1.89
C LEU A 75 19.99 -3.45 -1.75
N VAL A 76 20.92 -3.95 -0.94
CA VAL A 76 22.27 -3.37 -0.77
C VAL A 76 23.03 -3.42 -2.09
N PHE A 77 23.02 -4.57 -2.79
CA PHE A 77 23.66 -4.72 -4.09
C PHE A 77 23.09 -3.74 -5.12
N TYR A 78 21.77 -3.60 -5.20
CA TYR A 78 21.12 -2.64 -6.08
C TYR A 78 21.52 -1.19 -5.75
N ASN A 79 21.54 -0.82 -4.47
CA ASN A 79 21.98 0.51 -4.05
C ASN A 79 23.44 0.78 -4.39
N ILE A 80 24.34 -0.19 -4.21
CA ILE A 80 25.75 -0.08 -4.64
C ILE A 80 25.83 0.15 -6.14
N LEU A 81 25.07 -0.60 -6.95
CA LEU A 81 25.02 -0.39 -8.40
C LEU A 81 24.53 1.01 -8.77
N VAL A 82 23.47 1.51 -8.12
CA VAL A 82 22.93 2.85 -8.34
C VAL A 82 23.96 3.93 -7.95
N ILE A 83 24.66 3.76 -6.84
CA ILE A 83 25.70 4.69 -6.38
C ILE A 83 26.85 4.72 -7.38
N LEU A 84 27.38 3.56 -7.79
CA LEU A 84 28.45 3.45 -8.79
C LEU A 84 28.02 4.04 -10.15
N ALA A 85 26.79 3.77 -10.57
CA ALA A 85 26.20 4.35 -11.77
C ALA A 85 26.06 5.87 -11.66
N THR A 86 25.71 6.39 -10.49
CA THR A 86 25.56 7.82 -10.24
C THR A 86 26.91 8.53 -10.31
N PHE A 87 27.96 8.00 -9.67
CA PHE A 87 29.32 8.55 -9.74
C PHE A 87 29.92 8.49 -11.15
N LYS A 88 29.75 7.39 -11.88
CA LYS A 88 30.34 7.20 -13.22
C LYS A 88 29.44 7.64 -14.37
N GLY A 89 28.21 8.11 -14.08
CA GLY A 89 27.16 8.36 -15.05
C GLY A 89 27.56 9.31 -16.19
N LYS A 90 28.25 10.41 -15.86
CA LYS A 90 28.76 11.38 -16.86
C LYS A 90 29.82 10.78 -17.80
N SER A 91 30.67 9.88 -17.31
CA SER A 91 31.74 9.25 -18.12
C SER A 91 31.21 8.14 -19.04
N TYR A 92 30.10 7.52 -18.64
CA TYR A 92 29.48 6.40 -19.36
C TYR A 92 28.36 6.80 -20.32
N GLU A 93 27.85 8.03 -20.26
CA GLU A 93 26.78 8.54 -21.13
C GLU A 93 27.13 8.47 -22.63
N LYS A 94 28.41 8.62 -23.00
CA LYS A 94 28.90 8.57 -24.38
C LYS A 94 29.41 7.19 -24.83
N LYS A 95 29.31 6.15 -23.98
CA LYS A 95 29.87 4.82 -24.26
C LYS A 95 28.76 3.82 -24.62
N ASN A 96 29.05 2.90 -25.55
CA ASN A 96 28.12 1.86 -25.97
C ASN A 96 28.18 0.60 -25.08
N GLY A 97 27.15 -0.24 -25.15
CA GLY A 97 27.07 -1.54 -24.47
C GLY A 97 26.71 -1.45 -22.99
N LEU A 98 27.29 -2.31 -22.16
CA LEU A 98 27.01 -2.41 -20.71
C LEU A 98 27.17 -1.08 -19.97
N LYS A 99 28.12 -0.24 -20.41
CA LYS A 99 28.37 1.09 -19.83
C LYS A 99 27.20 2.05 -20.06
N CYS A 100 26.51 1.94 -21.20
CA CYS A 100 25.28 2.70 -21.47
C CYS A 100 24.16 2.27 -20.51
N ILE A 101 24.00 0.96 -20.28
CA ILE A 101 22.99 0.42 -19.36
C ILE A 101 23.26 0.91 -17.93
N ILE A 102 24.52 0.89 -17.49
CA ILE A 102 24.93 1.43 -16.18
C ILE A 102 24.64 2.94 -16.10
N SER A 103 24.87 3.70 -17.18
CA SER A 103 24.53 5.13 -17.23
C SER A 103 23.02 5.37 -17.05
N LYS A 104 22.15 4.49 -17.54
CA LYS A 104 20.69 4.59 -17.34
C LYS A 104 20.22 4.32 -15.91
N LEU A 105 21.05 3.66 -15.10
CA LEU A 105 20.81 3.43 -13.67
C LEU A 105 21.24 4.64 -12.80
N SER A 106 21.96 5.59 -13.38
CA SER A 106 22.41 6.82 -12.71
C SER A 106 21.23 7.72 -12.34
N LEU A 107 21.09 8.07 -11.06
CA LEU A 107 20.02 8.97 -10.60
C LEU A 107 20.08 10.33 -11.30
N VAL A 108 21.28 10.86 -11.53
CA VAL A 108 21.47 12.17 -12.19
C VAL A 108 21.02 12.11 -13.65
N HIS A 109 21.35 11.05 -14.37
CA HIS A 109 20.93 10.88 -15.76
C HIS A 109 19.41 10.68 -15.85
N THR A 110 18.84 9.80 -15.02
CA THR A 110 17.39 9.56 -14.95
C THR A 110 16.63 10.83 -14.57
N TRP A 111 17.14 11.61 -13.61
CA TRP A 111 16.56 12.89 -13.21
C TRP A 111 16.59 13.90 -14.36
N LYS A 112 17.75 14.09 -15.02
CA LYS A 112 17.87 14.99 -16.16
C LYS A 112 16.92 14.61 -17.30
N LEU A 113 16.77 13.31 -17.57
CA LEU A 113 15.84 12.82 -18.60
C LEU A 113 14.37 13.07 -18.19
N ARG A 114 14.02 12.89 -16.92
CA ARG A 114 12.65 13.05 -16.41
C ARG A 114 12.24 14.51 -16.24
N SER A 115 13.19 15.39 -15.91
CA SER A 115 12.98 16.83 -15.77
C SER A 115 13.00 17.56 -17.12
N LYS A 116 13.45 16.90 -18.20
CA LYS A 116 13.39 17.47 -19.54
C LYS A 116 11.95 17.48 -20.02
N VAL A 117 11.40 18.67 -20.23
CA VAL A 117 10.07 18.84 -20.84
C VAL A 117 10.13 18.35 -22.29
N PRO A 118 9.34 17.34 -22.68
CA PRO A 118 9.30 16.88 -24.05
C PRO A 118 8.68 17.96 -24.94
N ASP A 119 9.42 18.46 -25.93
CA ASP A 119 8.90 19.40 -26.93
C ASP A 119 8.16 18.67 -28.07
N THR A 120 7.26 17.77 -27.71
CA THR A 120 6.42 17.04 -28.67
C THR A 120 5.03 17.68 -28.73
N ARG A 121 4.43 17.69 -29.92
CA ARG A 121 3.06 18.21 -30.12
C ARG A 121 2.06 17.49 -29.20
N ASP A 122 2.20 16.18 -29.05
CA ASP A 122 1.36 15.38 -28.16
C ASP A 122 1.51 15.80 -26.69
N PHE A 123 2.74 16.07 -26.23
CA PHE A 123 2.95 16.54 -24.86
C PHE A 123 2.28 17.90 -24.61
N LYS A 124 2.34 18.82 -25.58
CA LYS A 124 1.66 20.13 -25.48
C LYS A 124 0.14 19.97 -25.42
N ASN A 125 -0.43 19.11 -26.25
CA ASN A 125 -1.87 18.83 -26.28
C ASN A 125 -2.37 18.11 -25.01
N LEU A 126 -1.55 17.22 -24.46
CA LEU A 126 -1.89 16.41 -23.28
C LEU A 126 -1.43 17.03 -21.95
N ARG A 127 -0.95 18.29 -21.96
CA ARG A 127 -0.37 18.93 -20.77
C ARG A 127 -1.35 18.97 -19.60
N ASN A 128 -2.59 19.38 -19.84
CA ASN A 128 -3.61 19.48 -18.79
C ASN A 128 -3.95 18.11 -18.21
N MET A 129 -4.04 17.09 -19.07
CA MET A 129 -4.31 15.71 -18.65
C MET A 129 -3.15 15.11 -17.84
N ASN A 130 -1.91 15.46 -18.17
CA ASN A 130 -0.76 15.07 -17.35
C ASN A 130 -0.80 15.73 -15.97
N GLY A 131 -1.19 17.01 -15.89
CA GLY A 131 -1.39 17.72 -14.62
C GLY A 131 -2.48 17.10 -13.75
N SER A 132 -3.65 16.80 -14.32
CA SER A 132 -4.75 16.17 -13.59
C SER A 132 -4.40 14.77 -13.10
N ARG A 133 -3.58 14.01 -13.82
CA ARG A 133 -3.06 12.71 -13.35
C ARG A 133 -2.15 12.85 -12.12
N VAL A 134 -1.29 13.87 -12.09
CA VAL A 134 -0.44 14.14 -10.92
C VAL A 134 -1.30 14.48 -9.71
N LEU A 135 -2.29 15.36 -9.89
CA LEU A 135 -3.23 15.73 -8.84
C LEU A 135 -4.02 14.50 -8.33
N ALA A 136 -4.53 13.67 -9.24
CA ALA A 136 -5.23 12.45 -8.89
C ALA A 136 -4.33 11.47 -8.10
N MET A 137 -3.05 11.35 -8.44
CA MET A 137 -2.10 10.53 -7.68
C MET A 137 -1.89 11.08 -6.26
N LEU A 138 -1.81 12.40 -6.09
CA LEU A 138 -1.71 13.02 -4.76
C LEU A 138 -2.94 12.70 -3.91
N PHE A 139 -4.14 12.78 -4.47
CA PHE A 139 -5.37 12.40 -3.75
C PHE A 139 -5.37 10.93 -3.33
N ILE A 140 -4.94 10.00 -4.21
CA ILE A 140 -4.80 8.58 -3.84
C ILE A 140 -3.85 8.43 -2.65
N ILE A 141 -2.70 9.12 -2.66
CA ILE A 141 -1.73 9.06 -1.55
C ILE A 141 -2.38 9.56 -0.25
N PHE A 142 -3.08 10.69 -0.27
CA PHE A 142 -3.78 11.20 0.91
C PHE A 142 -4.87 10.25 1.42
N ILE A 143 -5.62 9.63 0.51
CA ILE A 143 -6.63 8.62 0.86
C ILE A 143 -5.97 7.41 1.52
N HIS A 144 -4.86 6.90 0.99
CA HIS A 144 -4.16 5.75 1.59
C HIS A 144 -3.59 6.10 2.97
N LEU A 145 -3.05 7.31 3.14
CA LEU A 145 -2.59 7.80 4.44
C LEU A 145 -3.77 7.92 5.43
N ALA A 146 -4.91 8.44 4.99
CA ALA A 146 -6.10 8.52 5.80
C ALA A 146 -6.60 7.13 6.20
N ILE A 147 -6.68 6.16 5.28
CA ILE A 147 -7.07 4.78 5.59
C ILE A 147 -6.09 4.13 6.57
N ALA A 148 -4.78 4.28 6.35
CA ALA A 148 -3.77 3.75 7.27
C ALA A 148 -3.89 4.34 8.69
N TYR A 149 -4.22 5.62 8.80
CA TYR A 149 -4.49 6.27 10.07
C TYR A 149 -5.79 5.77 10.72
N ASN A 150 -6.86 5.62 9.93
CA ASN A 150 -8.17 5.15 10.40
C ASN A 150 -8.19 3.65 10.79
N THR A 151 -7.27 2.85 10.26
CA THR A 151 -7.15 1.41 10.57
C THR A 151 -6.31 1.11 11.83
N SER A 152 -5.74 2.15 12.45
CA SER A 152 -5.03 2.03 13.73
C SER A 152 -5.99 2.10 14.91
N PHE A 153 -5.59 1.61 16.09
CA PHE A 153 -6.42 1.71 17.30
C PHE A 153 -6.66 3.17 17.70
N ILE A 154 -7.94 3.58 17.75
CA ILE A 154 -8.36 4.94 18.05
C ILE A 154 -8.70 5.09 19.54
N SER A 155 -8.11 6.09 20.21
CA SER A 155 -8.39 6.36 21.63
C SER A 155 -9.72 7.07 21.88
N LYS A 156 -10.25 7.83 20.91
CA LYS A 156 -11.50 8.60 21.03
C LYS A 156 -12.44 8.32 19.86
N PRO A 157 -13.24 7.22 19.90
CA PRO A 157 -14.12 6.84 18.80
C PRO A 157 -15.21 7.89 18.51
N GLU A 158 -15.63 8.66 19.52
CA GLU A 158 -16.64 9.72 19.40
C GLU A 158 -16.31 10.77 18.33
N VAL A 159 -15.01 11.06 18.14
CA VAL A 159 -14.56 12.00 17.09
C VAL A 159 -14.86 11.42 15.70
N TYR A 160 -14.61 10.13 15.50
CA TYR A 160 -14.87 9.46 14.24
C TYR A 160 -16.35 9.27 13.99
N GLU A 161 -17.13 8.91 15.01
CA GLU A 161 -18.58 8.80 14.90
C GLU A 161 -19.23 10.12 14.51
N HIS A 162 -18.74 11.25 15.02
CA HIS A 162 -19.24 12.57 14.63
C HIS A 162 -18.84 12.94 13.20
N VAL A 163 -17.61 12.62 12.81
CA VAL A 163 -17.08 12.84 11.45
C VAL A 163 -17.94 12.06 10.44
N TYR A 164 -18.05 10.74 10.59
CA TYR A 164 -18.80 9.84 9.70
C TYR A 164 -20.32 10.08 9.62
N ARG A 165 -20.91 10.86 10.54
CA ARG A 165 -22.33 11.23 10.49
C ARG A 165 -22.64 12.31 9.45
N THR A 166 -21.63 12.98 8.90
CA THR A 166 -21.83 14.13 8.00
C THR A 166 -21.98 13.69 6.54
N ILE A 167 -22.90 14.30 5.78
CA ILE A 167 -23.13 14.01 4.34
C ILE A 167 -21.85 14.18 3.50
N LEU A 168 -20.97 15.12 3.88
CA LEU A 168 -19.66 15.34 3.27
C LEU A 168 -18.79 14.07 3.29
N ASP A 169 -18.93 13.24 4.31
CA ASP A 169 -18.10 12.05 4.50
C ASP A 169 -18.61 10.84 3.72
N ASN A 170 -19.92 10.70 3.55
CA ASN A 170 -20.47 9.75 2.58
C ASN A 170 -20.00 10.09 1.16
N GLY A 171 -19.89 11.39 0.84
CA GLY A 171 -19.29 11.86 -0.42
C GLY A 171 -17.79 11.55 -0.52
N LEU A 172 -17.02 11.77 0.55
CA LEU A 172 -15.59 11.44 0.62
C LEU A 172 -15.32 9.94 0.58
N GLY A 173 -16.24 9.11 1.09
CA GLY A 173 -16.17 7.65 0.97
C GLY A 173 -16.26 7.15 -0.48
N CYS A 174 -16.96 7.87 -1.35
CA CYS A 174 -17.05 7.58 -2.78
C CYS A 174 -15.85 8.12 -3.59
N LEU A 175 -15.09 9.07 -3.03
CA LEU A 175 -13.98 9.73 -3.71
C LEU A 175 -12.90 8.75 -4.23
N PRO A 176 -12.46 7.72 -3.47
CA PRO A 176 -11.49 6.75 -3.97
C PRO A 176 -11.99 6.03 -5.23
N VAL A 177 -13.27 5.61 -5.24
CA VAL A 177 -13.88 4.91 -6.38
C VAL A 177 -13.93 5.81 -7.62
N LEU A 178 -14.29 7.08 -7.45
CA LEU A 178 -14.30 8.07 -8.53
C LEU A 178 -12.90 8.33 -9.09
N ILE A 179 -11.89 8.46 -8.23
CA ILE A 179 -10.51 8.69 -8.66
C ILE A 179 -9.96 7.47 -9.42
N VAL A 180 -10.19 6.26 -8.91
CA VAL A 180 -9.79 5.02 -9.60
C VAL A 180 -10.49 4.90 -10.96
N SER A 181 -11.79 5.19 -11.02
CA SER A 181 -12.57 5.22 -12.26
C SER A 181 -12.01 6.24 -13.26
N TYR A 182 -11.63 7.42 -12.78
CA TYR A 182 -10.95 8.45 -13.58
C TYR A 182 -9.62 7.93 -14.16
N PHE A 183 -8.80 7.23 -13.38
CA PHE A 183 -7.57 6.62 -13.88
C PHE A 183 -7.82 5.56 -14.96
N PHE A 184 -8.86 4.73 -14.78
CA PHE A 184 -9.24 3.75 -15.80
C PHE A 184 -9.71 4.43 -17.08
N LEU A 185 -10.50 5.50 -16.98
CA LEU A 185 -10.97 6.27 -18.14
C LEU A 185 -9.79 6.87 -18.91
N VAL A 186 -8.90 7.61 -18.22
CA VAL A 186 -7.73 8.25 -18.84
C VAL A 186 -6.77 7.20 -19.42
N SER A 187 -6.54 6.10 -18.71
CA SER A 187 -5.70 5.01 -19.20
C SER A 187 -6.28 4.35 -20.44
N SER A 188 -7.60 4.17 -20.50
CA SER A 188 -8.28 3.54 -21.64
C SER A 188 -8.28 4.49 -22.83
N TRP A 189 -8.52 5.77 -22.62
CA TRP A 189 -8.46 6.79 -23.67
C TRP A 189 -7.06 6.90 -24.29
N LEU A 190 -6.01 7.00 -23.46
CA LEU A 190 -4.62 7.02 -23.93
C LEU A 190 -4.26 5.78 -24.74
N LEU A 191 -4.73 4.62 -24.29
CA LEU A 191 -4.53 3.35 -24.98
C LEU A 191 -5.20 3.36 -26.36
N THR A 192 -6.46 3.77 -26.42
CA THR A 192 -7.21 3.88 -27.68
C THR A 192 -6.48 4.80 -28.68
N THR A 193 -5.99 5.96 -28.23
CA THR A 193 -5.18 6.87 -29.07
C THR A 193 -3.90 6.22 -29.58
N GLN A 194 -3.21 5.44 -28.75
CA GLN A 194 -2.02 4.70 -29.17
C GLN A 194 -2.35 3.64 -30.23
N VAL A 195 -3.47 2.93 -30.07
CA VAL A 195 -3.94 1.93 -31.04
C VAL A 195 -4.27 2.59 -32.38
N TYR A 196 -4.99 3.72 -32.38
CA TYR A 196 -5.27 4.48 -33.60
C TYR A 196 -3.98 4.95 -34.29
N ASN A 197 -3.01 5.47 -33.54
CA ASN A 197 -1.72 5.89 -34.10
C ASN A 197 -0.91 4.72 -34.71
N ILE A 198 -1.05 3.50 -34.19
CA ILE A 198 -0.42 2.30 -34.76
C ILE A 198 -1.19 1.85 -36.01
N HIS A 199 -2.51 1.95 -35.97
CA HIS A 199 -3.39 1.64 -37.10
C HIS A 199 -3.13 2.54 -38.30
N GLU A 200 -3.05 3.87 -38.10
CA GLU A 200 -2.74 4.82 -39.17
C GLU A 200 -1.37 4.58 -39.82
N LYS A 201 -0.42 4.00 -39.08
CA LYS A 201 0.90 3.62 -39.60
C LYS A 201 0.90 2.27 -40.34
N GLY A 202 -0.25 1.61 -40.47
CA GLY A 202 -0.41 0.34 -41.17
C GLY A 202 0.20 -0.87 -40.44
N GLN A 203 0.47 -0.75 -39.13
CA GLN A 203 1.19 -1.77 -38.35
C GLN A 203 0.30 -2.48 -37.31
N LEU A 204 -1.01 -2.51 -37.49
CA LEU A 204 -1.89 -3.18 -36.55
C LEU A 204 -1.81 -4.71 -36.70
N SER A 205 -0.83 -5.31 -36.04
CA SER A 205 -0.69 -6.77 -35.90
C SER A 205 -1.14 -7.21 -34.51
N PHE A 206 -1.72 -8.40 -34.41
CA PHE A 206 -2.01 -9.05 -33.13
C PHE A 206 -0.79 -9.12 -32.20
N LYS A 207 0.42 -9.23 -32.78
CA LYS A 207 1.68 -9.17 -32.04
C LYS A 207 1.87 -7.83 -31.31
N ASN A 208 1.54 -6.71 -31.96
CA ASN A 208 1.68 -5.38 -31.38
C ASN A 208 0.65 -5.14 -30.27
N ILE A 209 -0.55 -5.68 -30.42
CA ILE A 209 -1.59 -5.66 -29.38
C ILE A 209 -1.14 -6.51 -28.17
N GLY A 210 -0.60 -7.71 -28.41
CA GLY A 210 -0.07 -8.57 -27.35
C GLY A 210 1.06 -7.91 -26.55
N ILE A 211 2.04 -7.31 -27.24
CA ILE A 211 3.14 -6.56 -26.61
C ILE A 211 2.60 -5.42 -25.75
N LEU A 212 1.59 -4.70 -26.25
CA LEU A 212 0.99 -3.60 -25.51
C LEU A 212 0.30 -4.08 -24.21
N ILE A 213 -0.43 -5.20 -24.27
CA ILE A 213 -1.10 -5.78 -23.09
C ILE A 213 -0.06 -6.22 -22.07
N ILE A 214 0.98 -6.93 -22.50
CA ILE A 214 2.07 -7.40 -21.64
C ILE A 214 2.78 -6.22 -20.98
N ASN A 215 3.13 -5.17 -21.74
CA ASN A 215 3.76 -3.98 -21.20
C ASN A 215 2.87 -3.26 -20.17
N ARG A 216 1.56 -3.21 -20.40
CA ARG A 216 0.59 -2.63 -19.45
C ARG A 216 0.49 -3.48 -18.18
N TYR A 217 0.43 -4.80 -18.32
CA TYR A 217 0.39 -5.75 -17.20
C TYR A 217 1.63 -5.59 -16.32
N PHE A 218 2.84 -5.63 -16.88
CA PHE A 218 4.06 -5.43 -16.10
C PHE A 218 4.14 -4.05 -15.46
N ARG A 219 3.71 -3.00 -16.16
CA ARG A 219 3.71 -1.64 -15.61
C ARG A 219 2.83 -1.52 -14.35
N LEU A 220 1.67 -2.17 -14.32
CA LEU A 220 0.75 -2.13 -13.19
C LEU A 220 1.20 -3.08 -12.07
N ASN A 221 1.57 -4.31 -12.41
CA ASN A 221 1.89 -5.34 -11.44
C ASN A 221 3.30 -5.25 -10.85
N PHE A 222 4.24 -4.57 -11.50
CA PHE A 222 5.60 -4.44 -10.98
C PHE A 222 5.63 -3.84 -9.58
N LEU A 223 4.85 -2.79 -9.33
CA LEU A 223 4.78 -2.18 -7.99
C LEU A 223 4.12 -3.11 -6.97
N ILE A 224 3.09 -3.85 -7.38
CA ILE A 224 2.41 -4.83 -6.50
C ILE A 224 3.38 -5.93 -6.10
N ILE A 225 4.15 -6.47 -7.06
CA ILE A 225 5.17 -7.50 -6.80
C ILE A 225 6.21 -6.97 -5.80
N VAL A 226 6.70 -5.75 -5.99
CA VAL A 226 7.67 -5.14 -5.05
C VAL A 226 7.05 -4.98 -3.66
N ILE A 227 5.80 -4.52 -3.56
CA ILE A 227 5.11 -4.37 -2.28
C ILE A 227 4.90 -5.74 -1.61
N LEU A 228 4.54 -6.78 -2.36
CA LEU A 228 4.36 -8.14 -1.83
C LEU A 228 5.68 -8.69 -1.26
N ILE A 229 6.78 -8.56 -2.01
CA ILE A 229 8.11 -8.97 -1.56
C ILE A 229 8.49 -8.26 -0.26
N ILE A 230 8.30 -6.94 -0.19
CA ILE A 230 8.61 -6.16 1.02
C ILE A 230 7.68 -6.53 2.18
N SER A 231 6.39 -6.73 1.91
CA SER A 231 5.39 -7.00 2.95
C SER A 231 5.56 -8.38 3.59
N GLU A 232 6.17 -9.33 2.88
CA GLU A 232 6.52 -10.65 3.42
C GLU A 232 7.69 -10.57 4.41
N THR A 233 8.60 -9.60 4.25
CA THR A 233 9.79 -9.46 5.12
C THR A 233 9.42 -9.17 6.57
N SER A 234 10.25 -9.66 7.50
CA SER A 234 10.14 -9.36 8.92
C SER A 234 10.39 -7.88 9.24
N TRP A 235 10.93 -7.09 8.30
CA TRP A 235 11.18 -5.65 8.49
C TRP A 235 9.90 -4.86 8.68
N SER A 236 8.77 -5.33 8.12
CA SER A 236 7.46 -4.75 8.37
C SER A 236 7.13 -4.67 9.86
N THR A 237 7.63 -5.62 10.66
CA THR A 237 7.45 -5.63 12.12
C THR A 237 8.26 -4.55 12.85
N VAL A 238 9.29 -3.96 12.22
CA VAL A 238 10.06 -2.84 12.82
C VAL A 238 9.21 -1.60 12.93
N ILE A 239 8.31 -1.38 11.97
CA ILE A 239 7.42 -0.21 11.90
C ILE A 239 6.18 -0.42 12.80
N THR A 240 6.10 -1.59 13.44
CA THR A 240 4.98 -1.95 14.28
C THR A 240 5.10 -1.28 15.65
N GLY A 241 4.07 -0.52 15.99
CA GLY A 241 3.83 0.04 17.31
C GLY A 241 2.56 -0.53 17.95
N PRO A 242 2.26 -0.10 19.19
CA PRO A 242 1.07 -0.55 19.91
C PRO A 242 -0.23 -0.30 19.14
N ALA A 243 -0.30 0.78 18.36
CA ALA A 243 -1.50 1.20 17.65
C ALA A 243 -1.78 0.43 16.34
N ASN A 244 -0.80 -0.26 15.76
CA ASN A 244 -0.90 -0.83 14.41
C ASN A 244 -0.37 -2.28 14.28
N PHE A 245 -0.07 -2.97 15.38
CA PHE A 245 0.46 -4.34 15.32
C PHE A 245 -0.50 -5.35 14.71
N TYR A 246 -1.78 -5.26 15.04
CA TYR A 246 -2.80 -6.15 14.50
C TYR A 246 -2.93 -6.02 12.98
N PRO A 247 -3.16 -4.82 12.40
CA PRO A 247 -3.29 -4.68 10.95
C PRO A 247 -2.00 -5.04 10.20
N ILE A 248 -0.81 -4.80 10.77
CA ILE A 248 0.46 -5.19 10.14
C ILE A 248 0.60 -6.72 10.08
N ILE A 249 0.35 -7.43 11.19
CA ILE A 249 0.45 -8.89 11.25
C ILE A 249 -0.61 -9.53 10.34
N ALA A 250 -1.84 -9.02 10.36
CA ALA A 250 -2.91 -9.49 9.48
C ALA A 250 -2.53 -9.31 8.00
N ASN A 251 -1.97 -8.14 7.64
CA ASN A 251 -1.51 -7.87 6.28
C ASN A 251 -0.35 -8.79 5.86
N GLN A 252 0.61 -9.05 6.75
CA GLN A 252 1.73 -9.97 6.48
C GLN A 252 1.22 -11.39 6.25
N LYS A 253 0.31 -11.88 7.11
CA LYS A 253 -0.33 -13.19 6.94
C LYS A 253 -1.08 -13.27 5.61
N ALA A 254 -1.87 -12.25 5.27
CA ALA A 254 -2.57 -12.17 3.99
C ALA A 254 -1.60 -12.20 2.79
N CYS A 255 -0.45 -11.53 2.88
CA CYS A 255 0.59 -11.59 1.85
C CYS A 255 1.13 -13.02 1.70
N THR A 256 1.52 -13.67 2.80
CA THR A 256 2.09 -15.02 2.75
C THR A 256 1.10 -16.07 2.22
N GLU A 257 -0.18 -15.97 2.61
CA GLU A 257 -1.20 -16.95 2.21
C GLU A 257 -1.73 -16.71 0.78
N ASN A 258 -1.77 -15.46 0.32
CA ASN A 258 -2.43 -15.07 -0.94
C ASN A 258 -1.54 -14.35 -1.96
N TRP A 259 -0.21 -14.44 -1.85
CA TRP A 259 0.71 -13.74 -2.77
C TRP A 259 0.45 -14.07 -4.25
N PHE A 260 0.22 -15.34 -4.58
CA PHE A 260 0.03 -15.77 -5.97
C PHE A 260 -1.27 -15.19 -6.58
N PRO A 261 -2.45 -15.35 -5.94
CA PRO A 261 -3.66 -14.67 -6.39
C PRO A 261 -3.54 -13.14 -6.48
N SER A 262 -2.76 -12.50 -5.59
CA SER A 262 -2.53 -11.05 -5.62
C SER A 262 -1.73 -10.59 -6.84
N ILE A 263 -0.75 -11.38 -7.32
CA ILE A 263 0.04 -11.05 -8.53
C ILE A 263 -0.83 -11.05 -9.78
N PHE A 264 -1.76 -12.00 -9.89
CA PHE A 264 -2.68 -12.10 -11.03
C PHE A 264 -3.96 -11.29 -10.86
N LEU A 265 -4.07 -10.53 -9.77
CA LEU A 265 -5.25 -9.74 -9.42
C LEU A 265 -6.54 -10.57 -9.25
N PHE A 266 -6.43 -11.89 -9.11
CA PHE A 266 -7.57 -12.79 -8.89
C PHE A 266 -8.26 -12.51 -7.56
N THR A 267 -7.53 -12.03 -6.56
CA THR A 267 -8.09 -11.65 -5.25
C THR A 267 -9.26 -10.67 -5.37
N ASN A 268 -9.25 -9.77 -6.36
CA ASN A 268 -10.35 -8.82 -6.60
C ASN A 268 -11.69 -9.51 -6.94
N PHE A 269 -11.68 -10.79 -7.34
CA PHE A 269 -12.89 -11.50 -7.79
C PHE A 269 -13.47 -12.49 -6.77
N TYR A 270 -12.68 -13.09 -5.86
CA TYR A 270 -13.16 -14.23 -5.04
C TYR A 270 -12.97 -14.11 -3.52
N ARG A 271 -12.08 -13.26 -2.99
CA ARG A 271 -11.89 -13.10 -1.53
C ARG A 271 -11.51 -11.66 -1.19
N LEU A 272 -12.44 -10.92 -0.57
CA LEU A 272 -12.22 -9.52 -0.15
C LEU A 272 -11.59 -9.39 1.25
N VAL A 273 -11.78 -10.39 2.11
CA VAL A 273 -11.40 -10.31 3.54
C VAL A 273 -9.90 -10.59 3.76
N ASP A 274 -9.26 -11.29 2.83
CA ASP A 274 -7.84 -11.68 2.94
C ASP A 274 -6.94 -10.97 1.90
N ILE A 275 -7.40 -9.81 1.38
CA ILE A 275 -6.63 -9.03 0.41
C ILE A 275 -5.54 -8.26 1.15
N VAL A 276 -4.32 -8.29 0.59
CA VAL A 276 -3.24 -7.39 1.01
C VAL A 276 -3.75 -5.96 0.94
N SER A 277 -3.75 -5.26 2.08
CA SER A 277 -4.31 -3.90 2.30
C SER A 277 -3.78 -2.83 1.33
N ASN A 278 -2.80 -3.16 0.50
CA ASN A 278 -2.23 -2.27 -0.52
C ASN A 278 -2.59 -2.65 -1.97
N SER A 279 -3.47 -3.64 -2.17
CA SER A 279 -3.82 -4.19 -3.50
C SER A 279 -5.25 -3.90 -3.95
N TRP A 280 -5.93 -2.93 -3.32
CA TRP A 280 -7.27 -2.46 -3.72
C TRP A 280 -7.21 -1.87 -5.13
N ILE A 281 -7.57 -2.66 -6.14
CA ILE A 281 -7.65 -2.16 -7.51
C ILE A 281 -9.10 -2.13 -7.97
N ILE A 282 -9.99 -3.04 -7.55
CA ILE A 282 -11.36 -3.07 -8.10
C ILE A 282 -12.40 -3.62 -7.10
N LYS A 283 -13.30 -2.74 -6.62
CA LYS A 283 -14.76 -2.91 -6.81
C LYS A 283 -15.48 -1.56 -6.68
N PRO A 284 -16.43 -1.23 -7.57
CA PRO A 284 -17.44 -0.18 -7.33
C PRO A 284 -18.35 -0.53 -6.16
#